data_AF-A0A9W8WPX0-F1
#
_entry.id   AF-A0A9W8WPX0-F1
#
_cell.length_a   1.000
_cell.length_b   1.000
_cell.length_c   1.000
_cell.angle_alpha   90.00
_cell.angle_beta   90.00
_cell.angle_gamma   90.00
#
_symmetry.space_group_name_H-M   'P 1'
#
loop_
_entity.id
_entity.type
_entity.pdbx_description
1 polymer ?
#
loop_
_entity_poly.entity_id
_entity_poly.type
_entity_poly.pdbx_seq_one_letter_code
_entity_poly.pdbx_strand_id
1 'polypeptide(L)'
;MPAYLVRLAQIHESFRKAELHALAEVAGVEIEIVEYDDDSPYCIVNLPSDAAAKAIASRAMLVQGIYELWGQGTTYDELRAHVKDTTSAKWPTYEHCTFNFRIERYRGVQATPEYTHTTVDSFRFLGFKGKWQFKNPDASFRIFEDHLLDAKQPHRLYLGRWIADSGRDAKNKYDLKKRHYISTTSMDAELALLTANIALAAPGKLFYDPFMGTGGFPLACAHYGAIVTGSDIDGRAIRGTGGSARRGQTGPKNVRMNFEQYGTASQYLGGFASDLTNTPLRLDAHAPWLDGIVCDPPYGIREGLKVLGSRDLTTPEEKAVHAKNYQVEGYVPPKRPYSFTALLDDILAFAVLALVPGGRLSMWMPTANDADVELIIPSHPSLELRSVCVQAFNKWSRRLLTYRKRRASEVNEEAVRALEERRREYEQGTRASDLNDFRRKYFEGFREFEDMKKEFIRMKVGAGIRQEEASAEADLLEETQASAREKVDAAKQQVQAATKTEESAAAKAEELNERFKVESSI
;
A
#
# COMPACT_ATOMS: atom_id res chain seq x y z
N MET A 1 17.34 -13.15 -20.94
CA MET A 1 17.24 -11.99 -20.03
C MET A 1 18.07 -12.29 -18.79
N PRO A 2 18.90 -11.36 -18.28
CA PRO A 2 19.59 -11.54 -17.00
C PRO A 2 18.62 -11.72 -15.84
N ALA A 3 19.03 -12.53 -14.86
CA ALA A 3 18.30 -12.76 -13.62
C ALA A 3 18.64 -11.72 -12.55
N TYR A 4 17.63 -11.28 -11.82
CA TYR A 4 17.73 -10.31 -10.74
C TYR A 4 17.03 -10.84 -9.50
N LEU A 5 17.62 -10.56 -8.34
CA LEU A 5 17.01 -10.74 -7.03
C LEU A 5 16.37 -9.43 -6.59
N VAL A 6 15.06 -9.44 -6.40
CA VAL A 6 14.30 -8.34 -5.82
C VAL A 6 14.16 -8.61 -4.32
N ARG A 7 14.70 -7.72 -3.50
CA ARG A 7 14.44 -7.73 -2.06
C ARG A 7 13.15 -6.97 -1.80
N LEU A 8 12.13 -7.66 -1.31
CA LEU A 8 10.80 -7.13 -1.02
C LEU A 8 10.64 -6.82 0.48
N ALA A 9 9.73 -5.90 0.78
CA ALA A 9 9.29 -5.59 2.14
C ALA A 9 8.40 -6.72 2.66
N GLN A 10 8.60 -7.13 3.91
CA GLN A 10 7.73 -8.14 4.53
C GLN A 10 6.42 -7.56 5.07
N ILE A 11 5.67 -6.91 4.19
CA ILE A 11 4.34 -6.34 4.41
C ILE A 11 3.58 -6.37 3.08
N HIS A 12 2.25 -6.39 3.14
CA HIS A 12 1.38 -6.27 1.96
C HIS A 12 1.73 -7.29 0.86
N GLU A 13 1.94 -8.54 1.25
CA GLU A 13 2.37 -9.69 0.43
C GLU A 13 1.59 -9.76 -0.89
N SER A 14 0.26 -9.72 -0.79
CA SER A 14 -0.66 -9.76 -1.94
C SER A 14 -0.48 -8.62 -2.96
N PHE A 15 0.16 -7.51 -2.57
CA PHE A 15 0.42 -6.37 -3.44
C PHE A 15 1.76 -6.45 -4.18
N ARG A 16 2.71 -7.29 -3.74
CA ARG A 16 4.09 -7.28 -4.26
C ARG A 16 4.15 -7.58 -5.76
N LYS A 17 3.51 -8.67 -6.20
CA LYS A 17 3.45 -9.02 -7.63
C LYS A 17 2.67 -8.00 -8.45
N ALA A 18 1.55 -7.51 -7.91
CA ALA A 18 0.73 -6.51 -8.58
C ALA A 18 1.51 -5.21 -8.81
N GLU A 19 2.27 -4.77 -7.81
CA GLU A 19 3.15 -3.60 -7.95
C GLU A 19 4.26 -3.85 -8.96
N LEU A 20 5.00 -4.97 -8.87
CA LEU A 20 6.09 -5.27 -9.80
C LEU A 20 5.64 -5.26 -11.26
N HIS A 21 4.50 -5.90 -11.58
CA HIS A 21 3.95 -5.88 -12.93
C HIS A 21 3.50 -4.47 -13.35
N ALA A 22 2.89 -3.70 -12.46
CA ALA A 22 2.47 -2.33 -12.78
C ALA A 22 3.66 -1.40 -13.02
N LEU A 23 4.73 -1.52 -12.23
CA LEU A 23 5.97 -0.76 -12.40
C LEU A 23 6.65 -1.08 -13.73
N ALA A 24 6.72 -2.35 -14.09
CA ALA A 24 7.26 -2.79 -15.37
C ALA A 24 6.44 -2.23 -16.54
N GLU A 25 5.11 -2.26 -16.45
CA GLU A 25 4.21 -1.70 -17.48
C GLU A 25 4.36 -0.18 -17.62
N VAL A 26 4.46 0.57 -16.51
CA VAL A 26 4.74 2.02 -16.55
C VAL A 26 6.10 2.31 -17.18
N ALA A 27 7.11 1.48 -16.89
CA ALA A 27 8.46 1.64 -17.41
C ALA A 27 8.62 1.16 -18.87
N GLY A 28 7.61 0.48 -19.44
CA GLY A 28 7.72 -0.16 -20.75
C GLY A 28 8.75 -1.30 -20.76
N VAL A 29 8.87 -2.02 -19.64
CA VAL A 29 9.86 -3.08 -19.39
C VAL A 29 9.16 -4.43 -19.35
N GLU A 30 9.74 -5.42 -20.03
CA GLU A 30 9.33 -6.81 -19.85
C GLU A 30 9.85 -7.35 -18.51
N ILE A 31 8.98 -8.04 -17.78
CA ILE A 31 9.32 -8.69 -16.52
C ILE A 31 8.73 -10.10 -16.49
N GLU A 32 9.55 -11.07 -16.12
CA GLU A 32 9.12 -12.42 -15.84
C GLU A 32 9.46 -12.73 -14.38
N ILE A 33 8.45 -13.11 -13.58
CA ILE A 33 8.66 -13.55 -12.20
C ILE A 33 8.97 -15.05 -12.25
N VAL A 34 10.21 -15.41 -11.96
CA VAL A 34 10.71 -16.79 -12.01
C VAL A 34 10.43 -17.52 -10.70
N GLU A 35 10.69 -16.84 -9.58
CA GLU A 35 10.46 -17.40 -8.25
C GLU A 35 9.87 -16.34 -7.31
N TYR A 36 8.83 -16.73 -6.57
CA TYR A 36 8.14 -15.88 -5.62
C TYR A 36 7.49 -16.74 -4.53
N ASP A 37 7.61 -16.29 -3.29
CA ASP A 37 6.94 -16.84 -2.11
C ASP A 37 6.43 -15.66 -1.26
N ASP A 38 5.23 -15.77 -0.70
CA ASP A 38 4.69 -14.74 0.19
C ASP A 38 5.46 -14.68 1.52
N ASP A 39 5.95 -15.82 2.00
CA ASP A 39 6.69 -15.96 3.27
C ASP A 39 8.18 -15.61 3.16
N SER A 40 8.69 -15.51 1.92
CA SER A 40 10.05 -15.02 1.66
C SER A 40 10.02 -13.58 1.15
N PRO A 41 10.98 -12.75 1.57
CA PRO A 41 11.11 -11.43 0.99
C PRO A 41 11.88 -11.43 -0.34
N TYR A 42 12.34 -12.59 -0.80
CA TYR A 42 13.16 -12.69 -2.00
C TYR A 42 12.31 -13.13 -3.19
N CYS A 43 12.41 -12.38 -4.27
CA CYS A 43 11.76 -12.71 -5.53
C CYS A 43 12.81 -12.70 -6.65
N ILE A 44 12.83 -13.74 -7.47
CA ILE A 44 13.72 -13.83 -8.62
C ILE A 44 12.93 -13.44 -9.86
N VAL A 45 13.48 -12.49 -10.62
CA VAL A 45 12.86 -11.98 -11.85
C VAL A 45 13.87 -11.96 -12.98
N ASN A 46 13.41 -12.17 -14.21
CA ASN A 46 14.20 -11.89 -15.39
C ASN A 46 13.84 -10.49 -15.91
N LEU A 47 14.85 -9.67 -16.18
CA LEU A 47 14.71 -8.33 -16.75
C LEU A 47 15.65 -8.14 -17.94
N PRO A 48 15.36 -7.22 -18.87
CA PRO A 48 16.21 -6.99 -20.04
C PRO A 48 17.60 -6.42 -19.71
N SER A 49 17.73 -5.59 -18.66
CA SER A 49 18.98 -4.89 -18.31
C SER A 49 18.97 -4.25 -16.92
N ASP A 50 20.14 -3.78 -16.48
CA ASP A 50 20.28 -2.98 -15.24
C ASP A 50 19.49 -1.67 -15.31
N ALA A 51 19.35 -1.07 -16.50
CA ALA A 51 18.55 0.13 -16.70
C ALA A 51 17.06 -0.16 -16.46
N ALA A 52 16.58 -1.32 -16.91
CA ALA A 52 15.22 -1.77 -16.67
C ALA A 52 14.94 -2.02 -15.18
N ALA A 53 15.88 -2.66 -14.48
CA ALA A 53 15.83 -2.82 -13.02
C ALA A 53 15.79 -1.47 -12.28
N LYS A 54 16.64 -0.51 -12.66
CA LYS A 54 16.61 0.86 -12.11
C LYS A 54 15.28 1.55 -12.35
N ALA A 55 14.72 1.43 -13.55
CA ALA A 55 13.43 2.03 -13.91
C ALA A 55 12.30 1.49 -13.02
N ILE A 56 12.22 0.17 -12.81
CA ILE A 56 11.25 -0.46 -11.91
C ILE A 56 11.45 0.02 -10.46
N ALA A 57 12.69 0.01 -9.95
CA ALA A 57 12.97 0.39 -8.56
C ALA A 57 12.66 1.86 -8.24
N SER A 58 12.81 2.76 -9.23
CA SER A 58 12.76 4.23 -9.06
C SER A 58 11.53 4.77 -8.33
N ARG A 59 10.40 4.05 -8.39
CA ARG A 59 9.12 4.47 -7.78
C ARG A 59 8.42 3.35 -7.00
N ALA A 60 9.10 2.24 -6.74
CA ALA A 60 8.56 1.08 -6.04
C ALA A 60 8.37 1.33 -4.53
N MET A 61 7.24 0.91 -3.97
CA MET A 61 6.91 1.03 -2.55
C MET A 61 7.20 -0.25 -1.75
N LEU A 62 7.10 -1.43 -2.36
CA LEU A 62 7.32 -2.72 -1.68
C LEU A 62 8.66 -3.37 -2.04
N VAL A 63 9.38 -2.88 -3.04
CA VAL A 63 10.78 -3.26 -3.29
C VAL A 63 11.66 -2.50 -2.31
N GLN A 64 12.63 -3.14 -1.66
CA GLN A 64 13.69 -2.47 -0.90
C GLN A 64 14.89 -2.16 -1.79
N GLY A 65 15.29 -3.13 -2.61
CA GLY A 65 16.32 -2.97 -3.63
C GLY A 65 16.32 -4.11 -4.65
N ILE A 66 16.96 -3.88 -5.79
CA ILE A 66 17.14 -4.86 -6.87
C ILE A 66 18.62 -5.13 -7.07
N TYR A 67 18.97 -6.40 -7.23
CA TYR A 67 20.32 -6.89 -7.33
C TYR A 67 20.42 -7.80 -8.55
N GLU A 68 21.45 -7.65 -9.38
CA GLU A 68 21.76 -8.65 -10.40
C GLU A 68 22.17 -9.95 -9.68
N LEU A 69 21.49 -11.05 -9.97
CA LEU A 69 21.72 -12.32 -9.30
C LEU A 69 22.99 -12.96 -9.86
N TRP A 70 24.02 -13.07 -9.01
CA TRP A 70 25.30 -13.69 -9.36
C TRP A 70 25.39 -15.16 -8.99
N GLY A 71 24.55 -15.61 -8.06
CA GLY A 71 24.48 -17.00 -7.69
C GLY A 71 23.54 -17.24 -6.53
N GLN A 72 23.17 -18.50 -6.37
CA GLN A 72 22.30 -19.00 -5.31
C GLN A 72 22.72 -20.41 -4.91
N GLY A 73 22.41 -20.81 -3.68
CA GLY A 73 22.66 -22.16 -3.17
C GLY A 73 22.00 -22.39 -1.81
N THR A 74 21.99 -23.63 -1.33
CA THR A 74 21.51 -23.95 0.03
C THR A 74 22.64 -23.97 1.06
N THR A 75 23.88 -24.07 0.58
CA THR A 75 25.10 -23.94 1.37
C THR A 75 26.05 -22.91 0.75
N TYR A 76 26.99 -22.40 1.56
CA TYR A 76 28.00 -21.47 1.06
C TYR A 76 28.93 -22.09 0.00
N ASP A 77 29.19 -23.40 0.07
CA ASP A 77 29.95 -24.11 -0.97
C ASP A 77 29.21 -24.15 -2.30
N GLU A 78 27.91 -24.49 -2.27
CA GLU A 78 27.05 -24.46 -3.46
C GLU A 78 26.95 -23.05 -4.03
N LEU A 79 26.74 -22.03 -3.19
CA LEU A 79 26.68 -20.64 -3.62
C LEU A 79 27.97 -20.24 -4.34
N ARG A 80 29.14 -20.52 -3.75
CA ARG A 80 30.43 -20.18 -4.37
C ARG A 80 30.67 -20.95 -5.67
N ALA A 81 30.30 -22.23 -5.74
CA ALA A 81 30.40 -23.01 -6.97
C ALA A 81 29.53 -22.40 -8.08
N HIS A 82 28.29 -22.05 -7.76
CA HIS A 82 27.37 -21.44 -8.71
C HIS A 82 27.83 -20.05 -9.17
N VAL A 83 28.39 -19.22 -8.27
CA VAL A 83 28.96 -17.91 -8.63
C VAL A 83 30.14 -18.06 -9.61
N LYS A 84 31.03 -19.04 -9.39
CA LYS A 84 32.15 -19.34 -10.28
C LYS A 84 31.67 -19.72 -11.68
N ASP A 85 30.65 -20.57 -11.75
CA ASP A 85 30.08 -21.06 -13.00
C ASP A 85 29.41 -19.94 -13.81
N THR A 86 28.60 -19.11 -13.15
CA THR A 86 27.71 -18.17 -13.83
C THR A 86 28.28 -16.78 -14.08
N THR A 87 29.28 -16.33 -13.30
CA THR A 87 29.73 -14.92 -13.34
C THR A 87 31.22 -14.71 -13.54
N SER A 88 32.03 -15.76 -13.66
CA SER A 88 33.48 -15.65 -13.84
C SER A 88 33.89 -14.72 -14.99
N ALA A 89 33.14 -14.74 -16.10
CA ALA A 89 33.37 -13.85 -17.24
C ALA A 89 33.18 -12.35 -16.92
N LYS A 90 32.43 -12.01 -15.86
CA LYS A 90 32.13 -10.61 -15.46
C LYS A 90 33.19 -10.03 -14.53
N TRP A 91 33.90 -10.85 -13.76
CA TRP A 91 34.82 -10.38 -12.72
C TRP A 91 35.93 -9.43 -13.21
N PRO A 92 36.53 -9.60 -14.41
CA PRO A 92 37.50 -8.65 -14.93
C PRO A 92 36.98 -7.20 -15.03
N THR A 93 35.68 -7.03 -15.26
CA THR A 93 35.01 -5.71 -15.30
C THR A 93 35.10 -4.97 -13.95
N TYR A 94 35.23 -5.71 -12.86
CA TYR A 94 35.23 -5.20 -11.49
C TYR A 94 36.60 -5.30 -10.82
N GLU A 95 37.63 -5.77 -11.53
CA GLU A 95 38.93 -6.10 -10.95
C GLU A 95 39.55 -4.91 -10.20
N HIS A 96 39.45 -3.71 -10.74
CA HIS A 96 40.04 -2.50 -10.16
C HIS A 96 39.02 -1.52 -9.58
N CYS A 97 37.74 -1.86 -9.58
CA CYS A 97 36.69 -0.97 -9.09
C CYS A 97 36.74 -0.89 -7.55
N THR A 98 36.33 0.24 -7.00
CA THR A 98 36.09 0.32 -5.56
C THR A 98 34.86 -0.52 -5.21
N PHE A 99 34.93 -1.31 -4.15
CA PHE A 99 33.86 -2.26 -3.86
C PHE A 99 33.51 -2.37 -2.38
N ASN A 100 32.33 -2.92 -2.09
CA ASN A 100 32.01 -3.41 -0.75
C ASN A 100 31.24 -4.73 -0.80
N PHE A 101 31.21 -5.39 0.35
CA PHE A 101 30.36 -6.53 0.63
C PHE A 101 29.54 -6.25 1.89
N ARG A 102 28.30 -6.70 1.88
CA ARG A 102 27.43 -6.73 3.06
C ARG A 102 26.72 -8.06 3.14
N ILE A 103 26.41 -8.47 4.37
CA ILE A 103 25.57 -9.65 4.63
C ILE A 103 24.25 -9.16 5.17
N GLU A 104 23.16 -9.65 4.60
CA GLU A 104 21.81 -9.40 5.07
C GLU A 104 21.17 -10.73 5.44
N ARG A 105 20.68 -10.83 6.68
CA ARG A 105 20.15 -12.07 7.24
C ARG A 105 18.68 -11.86 7.54
N TYR A 106 17.81 -12.52 6.77
CA TYR A 106 16.37 -12.53 7.02
C TYR A 106 16.05 -13.65 8.01
N ARG A 107 15.32 -13.31 9.10
CA ARG A 107 15.00 -14.19 10.24
C ARG A 107 16.21 -14.83 10.97
N GLY A 108 17.43 -14.54 10.53
CA GLY A 108 18.67 -14.93 11.20
C GLY A 108 19.08 -13.95 12.31
N VAL A 109 19.94 -14.41 13.20
CA VAL A 109 20.59 -13.57 14.23
C VAL A 109 21.56 -12.59 13.54
N GLN A 110 21.77 -11.41 14.11
CA GLN A 110 22.78 -10.47 13.63
C GLN A 110 24.16 -11.16 13.48
N ALA A 111 24.84 -10.95 12.35
CA ALA A 111 26.19 -11.47 12.15
C ALA A 111 27.20 -10.74 13.04
N THR A 112 28.15 -11.48 13.63
CA THR A 112 29.32 -10.86 14.28
C THR A 112 30.28 -10.31 13.24
N PRO A 113 31.19 -9.38 13.61
CA PRO A 113 32.24 -8.91 12.72
C PRO A 113 33.12 -10.05 12.18
N GLU A 114 33.45 -11.04 13.01
CA GLU A 114 34.28 -12.18 12.65
C GLU A 114 33.57 -13.07 11.62
N TYR A 115 32.27 -13.34 11.83
CA TYR A 115 31.45 -14.07 10.88
C TYR A 115 31.37 -13.35 9.55
N THR A 116 31.17 -12.03 9.60
CA THR A 116 31.09 -11.18 8.40
C THR A 116 32.40 -11.22 7.62
N HIS A 117 33.53 -11.02 8.31
CA HIS A 117 34.85 -11.06 7.70
C HIS A 117 35.12 -12.44 7.07
N THR A 118 34.92 -13.52 7.82
CA THR A 118 35.17 -14.89 7.33
C THR A 118 34.32 -15.23 6.12
N THR A 119 33.05 -14.85 6.16
CA THR A 119 32.13 -15.08 5.05
C THR A 119 32.55 -14.32 3.81
N VAL A 120 32.85 -13.02 3.94
CA VAL A 120 33.29 -12.17 2.82
C VAL A 120 34.64 -12.64 2.27
N ASP A 121 35.58 -13.01 3.14
CA ASP A 121 36.90 -13.54 2.74
C ASP A 121 36.77 -14.85 1.93
N SER A 122 35.72 -15.64 2.18
CA SER A 122 35.43 -16.83 1.38
C SER A 122 35.10 -16.54 -0.10
N PHE A 123 34.81 -15.28 -0.46
CA PHE A 123 34.61 -14.81 -1.83
C PHE A 123 35.88 -14.21 -2.47
N ARG A 124 37.06 -14.35 -1.85
CA ARG A 124 38.34 -13.88 -2.42
C ARG A 124 38.66 -14.40 -3.82
N PHE A 125 38.08 -15.53 -4.22
CA PHE A 125 38.25 -16.09 -5.56
C PHE A 125 37.73 -15.16 -6.68
N LEU A 126 36.90 -14.16 -6.35
CA LEU A 126 36.47 -13.12 -7.29
C LEU A 126 37.65 -12.28 -7.83
N GLY A 127 38.78 -12.24 -7.10
CA GLY A 127 40.02 -11.64 -7.58
C GLY A 127 40.02 -10.11 -7.64
N PHE A 128 39.10 -9.43 -6.94
CA PHE A 128 39.06 -7.96 -6.92
C PHE A 128 40.31 -7.38 -6.24
N LYS A 129 40.97 -6.46 -6.93
CA LYS A 129 42.18 -5.74 -6.53
C LYS A 129 41.92 -4.28 -6.15
N GLY A 130 40.72 -3.77 -6.44
CA GLY A 130 40.33 -2.41 -6.08
C GLY A 130 40.19 -2.19 -4.56
N LYS A 131 40.06 -0.92 -4.16
CA LYS A 131 40.00 -0.55 -2.74
C LYS A 131 38.60 -0.79 -2.17
N TRP A 132 38.51 -1.39 -0.98
CA TRP A 132 37.25 -1.47 -0.25
C TRP A 132 36.75 -0.08 0.17
N GLN A 133 35.47 0.23 -0.08
CA GLN A 133 34.85 1.50 0.30
C GLN A 133 33.45 1.32 0.88
N PHE A 134 33.22 1.82 2.09
CA PHE A 134 31.92 1.70 2.73
C PHE A 134 30.81 2.52 2.07
N LYS A 135 31.13 3.76 1.65
CA LYS A 135 30.19 4.71 1.05
C LYS A 135 30.50 4.87 -0.44
N ASN A 136 29.46 4.83 -1.27
CA ASN A 136 29.51 5.09 -2.71
C ASN A 136 30.62 4.32 -3.46
N PRO A 137 30.79 3.00 -3.25
CA PRO A 137 31.71 2.23 -4.10
C PRO A 137 31.17 2.14 -5.54
N ASP A 138 32.06 1.86 -6.48
CA ASP A 138 31.71 1.58 -7.87
C ASP A 138 30.85 0.31 -8.01
N ALA A 139 31.10 -0.70 -7.15
CA ALA A 139 30.31 -1.93 -7.09
C ALA A 139 29.99 -2.33 -5.65
N SER A 140 28.71 -2.53 -5.33
CA SER A 140 28.28 -3.07 -4.04
C SER A 140 27.76 -4.49 -4.20
N PHE A 141 28.25 -5.41 -3.38
CA PHE A 141 27.80 -6.80 -3.37
C PHE A 141 27.08 -7.11 -2.07
N ARG A 142 26.04 -7.93 -2.15
CA ARG A 142 25.26 -8.35 -0.99
C ARG A 142 25.08 -9.86 -0.99
N ILE A 143 25.41 -10.46 0.13
CA ILE A 143 25.11 -11.85 0.45
C ILE A 143 23.82 -11.85 1.24
N PHE A 144 22.83 -12.57 0.76
CA PHE A 144 21.55 -12.73 1.42
C PHE A 144 21.48 -14.11 2.03
N GLU A 145 21.15 -14.15 3.32
CA GLU A 145 20.85 -15.37 4.04
C GLU A 145 19.36 -15.39 4.35
N ASP A 146 18.65 -16.37 3.80
CA ASP A 146 17.25 -16.63 4.11
C ASP A 146 17.17 -17.78 5.13
N HIS A 147 16.78 -17.45 6.36
CA HIS A 147 16.62 -18.42 7.43
C HIS A 147 15.14 -18.75 7.58
N LEU A 148 14.84 -20.04 7.76
CA LEU A 148 13.55 -20.44 8.31
C LEU A 148 13.45 -19.96 9.76
N LEU A 149 12.23 -19.84 10.28
CA LEU A 149 12.01 -19.45 11.67
C LEU A 149 12.75 -20.43 12.61
N ASP A 150 13.49 -19.89 13.58
CA ASP A 150 14.29 -20.62 14.56
C ASP A 150 15.42 -21.50 13.99
N ALA A 151 15.70 -21.41 12.69
CA ALA A 151 16.82 -22.12 12.07
C ALA A 151 18.16 -21.47 12.43
N LYS A 152 19.17 -22.30 12.73
CA LYS A 152 20.54 -21.83 13.00
C LYS A 152 21.34 -21.56 11.73
N GLN A 153 20.96 -22.24 10.64
CA GLN A 153 21.65 -22.16 9.36
C GLN A 153 20.67 -21.67 8.30
N PRO A 154 21.15 -20.88 7.32
CA PRO A 154 20.30 -20.43 6.23
C PRO A 154 19.85 -21.62 5.39
N HIS A 155 18.59 -21.59 4.95
CA HIS A 155 18.07 -22.57 4.01
C HIS A 155 18.36 -22.18 2.56
N ARG A 156 18.43 -20.86 2.29
CA ARG A 156 18.78 -20.32 0.97
C ARG A 156 19.77 -19.18 1.11
N LEU A 157 20.69 -19.12 0.15
CA LEU A 157 21.75 -18.14 0.06
C LEU A 157 21.75 -17.54 -1.34
N TYR A 158 21.98 -16.23 -1.42
CA TYR A 158 22.13 -15.52 -2.68
C TYR A 158 23.33 -14.58 -2.64
N LEU A 159 24.04 -14.45 -3.75
CA LEU A 159 24.97 -13.34 -3.99
C LEU A 159 24.38 -12.44 -5.06
N GLY A 160 24.21 -11.16 -4.74
CA GLY A 160 23.70 -10.16 -5.67
C GLY A 160 24.63 -8.95 -5.79
N ARG A 161 24.80 -8.44 -7.01
CA ARG A 161 25.39 -7.12 -7.25
C ARG A 161 24.29 -6.07 -7.22
N TRP A 162 24.43 -5.08 -6.35
CA TRP A 162 23.44 -4.01 -6.19
C TRP A 162 23.28 -3.19 -7.47
N ILE A 163 22.02 -2.95 -7.85
CA ILE A 163 21.65 -2.17 -9.04
C ILE A 163 20.95 -0.86 -8.66
N ALA A 164 19.99 -0.96 -7.74
CA ALA A 164 19.18 0.18 -7.31
C ALA A 164 18.53 -0.10 -5.95
N ASP A 165 18.46 0.95 -5.14
CA ASP A 165 17.49 1.01 -4.04
C ASP A 165 16.15 1.55 -4.56
N SER A 166 15.10 1.31 -3.80
CA SER A 166 13.73 1.71 -4.14
C SER A 166 13.42 3.18 -3.83
N GLY A 167 12.43 3.74 -4.53
CA GLY A 167 11.84 5.06 -4.27
C GLY A 167 10.96 5.15 -3.00
N ARG A 168 11.13 4.25 -2.02
CA ARG A 168 10.26 4.12 -0.84
C ARG A 168 10.17 5.34 0.06
N ASP A 169 11.09 6.29 -0.06
CA ASP A 169 11.10 7.53 0.71
C ASP A 169 9.87 8.41 0.47
N ALA A 170 9.14 8.21 -0.64
CA ALA A 170 7.89 8.90 -0.90
C ALA A 170 6.89 8.76 0.26
N LYS A 171 6.77 7.59 0.90
CA LYS A 171 5.84 7.41 2.03
C LYS A 171 6.17 8.33 3.22
N ASN A 172 7.46 8.59 3.45
CA ASN A 172 7.92 9.47 4.53
C ASN A 172 7.63 10.95 4.22
N LYS A 173 7.66 11.31 2.92
CA LYS A 173 7.24 12.63 2.43
C LYS A 173 5.73 12.82 2.61
N TYR A 174 4.93 11.84 2.23
CA TYR A 174 3.45 11.92 2.22
C TYR A 174 2.76 11.50 3.52
N ASP A 175 3.52 11.18 4.58
CA ASP A 175 3.03 10.83 5.91
C ASP A 175 1.87 11.73 6.35
N LEU A 176 0.76 11.11 6.73
CA LEU A 176 -0.45 11.79 7.18
C LEU A 176 -0.22 12.67 8.41
N LYS A 177 0.83 12.40 9.21
CA LYS A 177 1.30 13.25 10.32
C LYS A 177 1.99 14.53 9.87
N LYS A 178 2.25 14.71 8.57
CA LYS A 178 2.83 15.95 8.00
C LYS A 178 1.85 16.70 7.10
N ARG A 179 0.83 16.02 6.58
CA ARG A 179 -0.17 16.60 5.66
C ARG A 179 -0.98 17.73 6.32
N HIS A 180 -1.17 18.84 5.60
CA HIS A 180 -1.91 20.01 6.08
C HIS A 180 -3.41 19.75 6.26
N TYR A 181 -4.03 19.01 5.34
CA TYR A 181 -5.45 18.75 5.36
C TYR A 181 -5.74 17.24 5.29
N ILE A 182 -6.41 16.72 6.32
CA ILE A 182 -6.75 15.30 6.50
C ILE A 182 -8.16 15.17 7.06
N SER A 183 -8.74 13.98 6.92
CA SER A 183 -9.99 13.53 7.54
C SER A 183 -9.77 12.20 8.27
N THR A 184 -10.74 11.77 9.07
CA THR A 184 -10.75 10.47 9.75
C THR A 184 -10.80 9.27 8.80
N THR A 185 -11.16 9.50 7.54
CA THR A 185 -11.27 8.51 6.46
C THR A 185 -10.09 8.54 5.48
N SER A 186 -9.07 9.37 5.75
CA SER A 186 -7.93 9.50 4.84
C SER A 186 -7.09 8.21 4.80
N MET A 187 -6.90 7.66 3.59
CA MET A 187 -6.05 6.50 3.33
C MET A 187 -4.60 6.74 3.73
N ASP A 188 -3.93 5.70 4.24
CA ASP A 188 -2.49 5.70 4.52
C ASP A 188 -1.66 6.06 3.26
N ALA A 189 -0.54 6.75 3.47
CA ALA A 189 0.28 7.27 2.38
C ALA A 189 0.95 6.16 1.55
N GLU A 190 1.44 5.08 2.17
CA GLU A 190 2.09 3.97 1.46
C GLU A 190 1.07 3.28 0.55
N LEU A 191 -0.13 3.00 1.06
CA LEU A 191 -1.21 2.37 0.29
C LEU A 191 -1.77 3.27 -0.81
N ALA A 192 -1.86 4.58 -0.59
CA ALA A 192 -2.28 5.52 -1.63
C ALA A 192 -1.27 5.56 -2.80
N LEU A 193 0.02 5.60 -2.50
CA LEU A 193 1.10 5.56 -3.50
C LEU A 193 1.12 4.21 -4.23
N LEU A 194 0.99 3.11 -3.50
CA LEU A 194 0.90 1.76 -4.06
C LEU A 194 -0.30 1.61 -4.99
N THR A 195 -1.46 2.14 -4.60
CA THR A 195 -2.68 2.16 -5.43
C THR A 195 -2.44 2.95 -6.72
N ALA A 196 -1.77 4.11 -6.65
CA ALA A 196 -1.43 4.93 -7.81
C ALA A 196 -0.44 4.22 -8.75
N ASN A 197 0.55 3.48 -8.22
CA ASN A 197 1.43 2.62 -9.01
C ASN A 197 0.62 1.54 -9.74
N ILE A 198 -0.21 0.79 -9.02
CA ILE A 198 -1.01 -0.31 -9.57
C ILE A 198 -2.01 0.19 -10.62
N ALA A 199 -2.55 1.41 -10.46
CA ALA A 199 -3.40 2.07 -11.43
C ALA A 199 -2.64 2.68 -12.63
N LEU A 200 -1.31 2.61 -12.65
CA LEU A 200 -0.42 3.14 -13.70
C LEU A 200 -0.39 4.68 -13.82
N ALA A 201 -0.50 5.41 -12.71
CA ALA A 201 -0.36 6.87 -12.70
C ALA A 201 1.02 7.29 -13.22
N ALA A 202 1.07 8.19 -14.19
CA ALA A 202 2.29 8.62 -14.87
C ALA A 202 2.10 10.01 -15.52
N PRO A 203 3.19 10.70 -15.92
CA PRO A 203 3.10 11.94 -16.69
C PRO A 203 2.30 11.77 -17.98
N GLY A 204 1.53 12.80 -18.35
CA GLY A 204 0.69 12.80 -19.55
C GLY A 204 -0.65 12.06 -19.39
N LYS A 205 -0.94 11.51 -18.20
CA LYS A 205 -2.19 10.79 -17.92
C LYS A 205 -3.16 11.61 -17.08
N LEU A 206 -4.45 11.41 -17.28
CA LEU A 206 -5.54 12.04 -16.54
C LEU A 206 -6.25 11.04 -15.62
N PHE A 207 -6.27 11.36 -14.31
CA PHE A 207 -6.80 10.52 -13.26
C PHE A 207 -7.99 11.16 -12.54
N TYR A 208 -8.93 10.33 -12.12
CA TYR A 208 -10.14 10.75 -11.41
C TYR A 208 -10.39 9.92 -10.16
N ASP A 209 -10.81 10.58 -9.09
CA ASP A 209 -11.35 9.94 -7.90
C ASP A 209 -12.80 10.41 -7.66
N PRO A 210 -13.82 9.56 -7.89
CA PRO A 210 -15.22 9.93 -7.67
C PRO A 210 -15.63 10.08 -6.20
N PHE A 211 -14.76 9.70 -5.25
CA PHE A 211 -15.00 9.78 -3.80
C PHE A 211 -13.79 10.40 -3.11
N MET A 212 -13.30 11.52 -3.64
CA MET A 212 -11.96 12.01 -3.36
C MET A 212 -11.73 12.43 -1.91
N GLY A 213 -12.78 12.77 -1.15
CA GLY A 213 -12.67 13.31 0.20
C GLY A 213 -11.63 14.43 0.29
N THR A 214 -10.56 14.18 1.05
CA THR A 214 -9.44 15.13 1.26
C THR A 214 -8.33 15.07 0.20
N GLY A 215 -8.56 14.33 -0.89
CA GLY A 215 -7.68 14.26 -2.06
C GLY A 215 -6.49 13.31 -1.91
N GLY A 216 -6.60 12.27 -1.08
CA GLY A 216 -5.50 11.34 -0.80
C GLY A 216 -4.95 10.60 -2.04
N PHE A 217 -5.83 9.94 -2.81
CA PHE A 217 -5.41 9.26 -4.04
C PHE A 217 -5.05 10.21 -5.18
N PRO A 218 -5.80 11.30 -5.45
CA PRO A 218 -5.38 12.31 -6.41
C PRO A 218 -3.97 12.84 -6.11
N LEU A 219 -3.65 13.12 -4.84
CA LEU A 219 -2.32 13.58 -4.45
C LEU A 219 -1.22 12.53 -4.72
N ALA A 220 -1.51 11.25 -4.46
CA ALA A 220 -0.59 10.15 -4.76
C ALA A 220 -0.38 9.94 -6.27
N CYS A 221 -1.42 10.12 -7.08
CA CYS A 221 -1.29 10.06 -8.55
C CYS A 221 -0.49 11.26 -9.09
N ALA A 222 -0.71 12.46 -8.53
CA ALA A 222 0.03 13.66 -8.89
C ALA A 222 1.51 13.59 -8.50
N HIS A 223 1.86 12.88 -7.41
CA HIS A 223 3.25 12.58 -7.07
C HIS A 223 3.99 11.89 -8.21
N TYR A 224 3.31 10.98 -8.91
CA TYR A 224 3.84 10.28 -10.07
C TYR A 224 3.61 11.02 -11.39
N GLY A 225 3.23 12.30 -11.33
CA GLY A 225 3.15 13.20 -12.49
C GLY A 225 1.83 13.17 -13.24
N ALA A 226 0.84 12.39 -12.83
CA ALA A 226 -0.49 12.41 -13.46
C ALA A 226 -1.19 13.75 -13.20
N ILE A 227 -2.00 14.20 -14.16
CA ILE A 227 -2.97 15.27 -13.96
C ILE A 227 -4.19 14.67 -13.28
N VAL A 228 -4.73 15.34 -12.26
CA VAL A 228 -5.75 14.76 -11.38
C VAL A 228 -6.92 15.69 -11.15
N THR A 229 -8.10 15.10 -11.08
CA THR A 229 -9.33 15.73 -10.60
C THR A 229 -10.11 14.74 -9.75
N GLY A 230 -11.17 15.19 -9.11
CA GLY A 230 -11.99 14.31 -8.28
C GLY A 230 -13.32 14.96 -7.93
N SER A 231 -14.21 14.15 -7.40
CA SER A 231 -15.47 14.62 -6.87
C SER A 231 -15.77 14.02 -5.52
N ASP A 232 -16.68 14.65 -4.80
CA ASP A 232 -17.30 14.09 -3.61
C ASP A 232 -18.75 14.56 -3.52
N ILE A 233 -19.66 13.71 -3.04
CA ILE A 233 -21.06 14.10 -2.85
C ILE A 233 -21.20 15.13 -1.72
N ASP A 234 -20.20 15.23 -0.84
CA ASP A 234 -20.06 16.29 0.14
C ASP A 234 -18.87 17.20 -0.20
N GLY A 235 -19.15 18.26 -0.98
CA GLY A 235 -18.13 19.25 -1.35
C GLY A 235 -17.45 19.96 -0.17
N ARG A 236 -17.94 19.81 1.08
CA ARG A 236 -17.23 20.31 2.28
C ARG A 236 -15.91 19.57 2.50
N ALA A 237 -15.82 18.28 2.16
CA ALA A 237 -14.59 17.52 2.24
C ALA A 237 -13.51 18.04 1.29
N ILE A 238 -13.90 18.63 0.15
CA ILE A 238 -12.97 19.22 -0.82
C ILE A 238 -12.59 20.64 -0.43
N ARG A 239 -13.59 21.47 -0.14
CA ARG A 239 -13.41 22.90 0.23
C ARG A 239 -12.70 23.08 1.57
N GLY A 240 -12.80 22.08 2.44
CA GLY A 240 -12.34 22.17 3.81
C GLY A 240 -13.28 22.97 4.70
N THR A 241 -13.41 22.54 5.94
CA THR A 241 -13.99 23.36 7.00
C THR A 241 -12.91 24.36 7.44
N GLY A 242 -13.22 25.65 7.59
CA GLY A 242 -12.25 26.74 7.79
C GLY A 242 -11.36 26.72 9.04
N GLY A 243 -11.13 25.56 9.66
CA GLY A 243 -10.12 25.30 10.68
C GLY A 243 -9.45 23.95 10.43
N SER A 244 -8.20 23.82 10.88
CA SER A 244 -7.46 22.57 10.70
C SER A 244 -8.09 21.42 11.49
N ALA A 245 -8.12 20.23 10.87
CA ALA A 245 -8.43 18.98 11.55
C ALA A 245 -7.41 18.60 12.64
N ARG A 246 -6.28 19.31 12.73
CA ARG A 246 -5.23 19.09 13.72
C ARG A 246 -5.21 20.14 14.82
N ARG A 247 -5.09 19.65 16.05
CA ARG A 247 -4.81 20.45 17.24
C ARG A 247 -3.54 21.29 17.01
N GLY A 248 -3.68 22.62 17.13
CA GLY A 248 -2.57 23.57 17.02
C GLY A 248 -2.35 24.19 15.63
N GLN A 249 -3.07 23.75 14.59
CA GLN A 249 -3.06 24.44 13.30
C GLN A 249 -4.22 25.45 13.23
N THR A 250 -3.94 26.66 12.77
CA THR A 250 -4.92 27.75 12.60
C THR A 250 -5.13 28.07 11.11
N GLY A 251 -6.28 28.66 10.79
CA GLY A 251 -6.64 29.10 9.44
C GLY A 251 -7.30 28.02 8.57
N PRO A 252 -7.79 28.41 7.37
CA PRO A 252 -8.48 27.52 6.47
C PRO A 252 -7.52 26.47 5.90
N LYS A 253 -7.96 25.21 5.85
CA LYS A 253 -7.23 24.09 5.22
C LYS A 253 -8.16 23.40 4.24
N ASN A 254 -7.67 23.09 3.05
CA ASN A 254 -8.45 22.45 2.00
C ASN A 254 -7.58 21.54 1.13
N VAL A 255 -8.19 20.84 0.18
CA VAL A 255 -7.47 19.90 -0.69
C VAL A 255 -6.37 20.57 -1.51
N ARG A 256 -6.62 21.75 -2.08
CA ARG A 256 -5.63 22.48 -2.89
C ARG A 256 -4.33 22.74 -2.12
N MET A 257 -4.43 23.04 -0.83
CA MET A 257 -3.26 23.28 0.02
C MET A 257 -2.39 22.03 0.24
N ASN A 258 -2.95 20.82 0.11
CA ASN A 258 -2.14 19.60 0.11
C ASN A 258 -1.27 19.55 -1.16
N PHE A 259 -1.84 19.86 -2.33
CA PHE A 259 -1.07 19.89 -3.58
C PHE A 259 0.01 20.97 -3.57
N GLU A 260 -0.29 22.16 -3.03
CA GLU A 260 0.67 23.24 -2.83
C GLU A 260 1.81 22.81 -1.89
N GLN A 261 1.47 22.18 -0.75
CA GLN A 261 2.45 21.68 0.22
C GLN A 261 3.48 20.74 -0.42
N TYR A 262 3.04 19.86 -1.32
CA TYR A 262 3.91 18.84 -1.91
C TYR A 262 4.50 19.22 -3.27
N GLY A 263 4.27 20.46 -3.73
CA GLY A 263 4.78 20.96 -5.02
C GLY A 263 4.09 20.32 -6.24
N THR A 264 2.82 19.96 -6.10
CA THR A 264 2.01 19.25 -7.12
C THR A 264 0.75 20.03 -7.54
N ALA A 265 0.73 21.34 -7.30
CA ALA A 265 -0.42 22.19 -7.59
C ALA A 265 -0.72 22.29 -9.09
N SER A 266 0.29 22.21 -9.96
CA SER A 266 0.10 22.24 -11.42
C SER A 266 -0.57 20.98 -11.98
N GLN A 267 -0.57 19.88 -11.22
CA GLN A 267 -1.23 18.64 -11.59
C GLN A 267 -2.70 18.62 -11.18
N TYR A 268 -3.16 19.51 -10.30
CA TYR A 268 -4.51 19.47 -9.74
C TYR A 268 -5.48 20.36 -10.52
N LEU A 269 -6.45 19.76 -11.21
CA LEU A 269 -7.48 20.50 -11.95
C LEU A 269 -8.61 21.03 -11.05
N GLY A 270 -8.58 20.74 -9.75
CA GLY A 270 -9.66 21.03 -8.83
C GLY A 270 -10.55 19.82 -8.57
N GLY A 271 -11.44 19.99 -7.61
CA GLY A 271 -12.45 19.00 -7.24
C GLY A 271 -13.82 19.67 -7.14
N PHE A 272 -14.87 18.91 -7.40
CA PHE A 272 -16.24 19.43 -7.47
C PHE A 272 -17.23 18.54 -6.72
N ALA A 273 -18.38 19.11 -6.36
CA ALA A 273 -19.42 18.32 -5.74
C ALA A 273 -20.12 17.48 -6.82
N SER A 274 -20.14 16.16 -6.65
CA SER A 274 -20.82 15.24 -7.57
C SER A 274 -21.25 13.98 -6.86
N ASP A 275 -22.36 13.43 -7.30
CA ASP A 275 -22.70 12.03 -7.07
C ASP A 275 -22.26 11.24 -8.31
N LEU A 276 -21.65 10.08 -8.12
CA LEU A 276 -21.23 9.22 -9.21
C LEU A 276 -22.42 8.80 -10.10
N THR A 277 -23.57 8.54 -9.48
CA THR A 277 -24.78 8.11 -10.18
C THR A 277 -25.49 9.25 -10.91
N ASN A 278 -25.11 10.50 -10.62
CA ASN A 278 -25.66 11.72 -11.21
C ASN A 278 -24.53 12.72 -11.49
N THR A 279 -23.53 12.29 -12.27
CA THR A 279 -22.34 13.10 -12.52
C THR A 279 -22.54 14.16 -13.61
N PRO A 280 -21.99 15.37 -13.46
CA PRO A 280 -21.99 16.38 -14.52
C PRO A 280 -20.93 16.11 -15.59
N LEU A 281 -20.10 15.08 -15.42
CA LEU A 281 -19.09 14.71 -16.41
C LEU A 281 -19.76 14.22 -17.68
N ARG A 282 -19.29 14.70 -18.83
CA ARG A 282 -19.71 14.15 -20.12
C ARG A 282 -19.09 12.76 -20.26
N LEU A 283 -19.95 11.75 -20.22
CA LEU A 283 -19.60 10.36 -20.43
C LEU A 283 -20.08 9.94 -21.81
N ASP A 284 -19.14 9.49 -22.63
CA ASP A 284 -19.41 8.97 -23.97
C ASP A 284 -18.50 7.76 -24.19
N ALA A 285 -19.09 6.59 -24.40
CA ALA A 285 -18.36 5.36 -24.63
C ALA A 285 -17.46 5.42 -25.89
N HIS A 286 -17.77 6.31 -26.84
CA HIS A 286 -16.99 6.55 -28.05
C HIS A 286 -15.87 7.58 -27.88
N ALA A 287 -15.89 8.36 -26.79
CA ALA A 287 -14.89 9.36 -26.47
C ALA A 287 -14.45 9.30 -24.98
N PRO A 288 -13.97 8.14 -24.50
CA PRO A 288 -13.41 8.05 -23.16
C PRO A 288 -12.12 8.88 -23.06
N TRP A 289 -11.84 9.41 -21.87
CA TRP A 289 -10.80 10.42 -21.68
C TRP A 289 -9.98 10.23 -20.40
N LEU A 290 -10.31 9.27 -19.54
CA LEU A 290 -9.56 8.94 -18.34
C LEU A 290 -8.55 7.82 -18.60
N ASP A 291 -7.32 8.01 -18.15
CA ASP A 291 -6.31 6.95 -18.11
C ASP A 291 -6.44 6.08 -16.86
N GLY A 292 -6.97 6.64 -15.78
CA GLY A 292 -7.13 5.92 -14.53
C GLY A 292 -8.22 6.47 -13.61
N ILE A 293 -8.81 5.56 -12.85
CA ILE A 293 -9.71 5.86 -11.76
C ILE A 293 -9.16 5.20 -10.50
N VAL A 294 -9.07 5.96 -9.41
CA VAL A 294 -8.61 5.48 -8.11
C VAL A 294 -9.63 5.90 -7.07
N CYS A 295 -10.10 4.98 -6.22
CA CYS A 295 -11.07 5.36 -5.20
C CYS A 295 -11.14 4.42 -4.01
N ASP A 296 -11.66 4.96 -2.91
CA ASP A 296 -12.10 4.24 -1.73
C ASP A 296 -13.55 4.63 -1.42
N PRO A 297 -14.55 3.96 -2.06
CA PRO A 297 -15.96 4.33 -1.94
C PRO A 297 -16.47 4.15 -0.50
N PRO A 298 -17.55 4.85 -0.10
CA PRO A 298 -18.13 4.70 1.22
C PRO A 298 -18.71 3.29 1.44
N TYR A 299 -18.22 2.58 2.46
CA TYR A 299 -18.64 1.21 2.78
C TYR A 299 -20.00 1.11 3.50
N GLY A 300 -20.63 2.23 3.82
CA GLY A 300 -21.88 2.23 4.58
C GLY A 300 -21.74 1.90 6.07
N ILE A 301 -20.53 1.86 6.64
CA ILE A 301 -20.28 1.50 8.06
C ILE A 301 -20.32 2.73 8.96
N ARG A 302 -19.39 3.69 8.77
CA ARG A 302 -19.33 4.94 9.57
C ARG A 302 -20.20 6.04 8.99
N GLU A 303 -20.23 6.14 7.67
CA GLU A 303 -21.06 7.09 6.94
C GLU A 303 -22.12 6.32 6.16
N GLY A 304 -23.38 6.74 6.28
CA GLY A 304 -24.46 6.12 5.52
C GLY A 304 -24.23 6.37 4.02
N LEU A 305 -24.18 5.28 3.25
CA LEU A 305 -24.04 5.33 1.80
C LEU A 305 -25.27 6.01 1.20
N LYS A 306 -25.05 7.08 0.42
CA LYS A 306 -26.10 7.94 -0.11
C LYS A 306 -25.81 8.33 -1.55
N VAL A 307 -26.87 8.49 -2.33
CA VAL A 307 -26.89 9.13 -3.65
C VAL A 307 -27.88 10.29 -3.64
N LEU A 308 -27.84 11.14 -4.66
CA LEU A 308 -28.83 12.18 -4.85
C LEU A 308 -30.21 11.56 -5.10
N GLY A 309 -31.22 12.19 -4.53
CA GLY A 309 -32.60 11.77 -4.66
C GLY A 309 -33.41 12.04 -3.41
N SER A 310 -34.73 12.15 -3.61
CA SER A 310 -35.69 12.22 -2.52
C SER A 310 -35.71 10.91 -1.73
N ARG A 311 -35.88 11.00 -0.42
CA ARG A 311 -36.16 9.83 0.44
C ARG A 311 -37.59 9.33 0.25
N ASP A 312 -38.52 10.27 0.11
CA ASP A 312 -39.93 9.99 -0.05
C ASP A 312 -40.31 9.96 -1.53
N LEU A 313 -41.34 9.17 -1.86
CA LEU A 313 -41.95 9.16 -3.18
C LEU A 313 -42.58 10.54 -3.42
N THR A 314 -41.93 11.32 -4.27
CA THR A 314 -42.41 12.66 -4.65
C THR A 314 -43.42 12.55 -5.77
N THR A 315 -44.51 13.32 -5.68
CA THR A 315 -45.48 13.39 -6.76
C THR A 315 -44.86 14.05 -8.00
N PRO A 316 -45.42 13.84 -9.21
CA PRO A 316 -44.96 14.52 -10.40
C PRO A 316 -44.95 16.06 -10.26
N GLU A 317 -45.93 16.64 -9.55
CA GLU A 317 -45.96 18.08 -9.30
C GLU A 317 -44.80 18.54 -8.40
N GLU A 318 -44.52 17.82 -7.32
CA GLU A 318 -43.40 18.13 -6.42
C GLU A 318 -42.06 18.02 -7.15
N LYS A 319 -41.89 17.02 -8.02
CA LYS A 319 -40.69 16.89 -8.86
C LYS A 319 -40.51 18.09 -9.79
N ALA A 320 -41.59 18.59 -10.40
CA ALA A 320 -41.54 19.74 -11.30
C ALA A 320 -41.17 21.04 -10.55
N VAL A 321 -41.66 21.22 -9.32
CA VAL A 321 -41.25 22.34 -8.44
C VAL A 321 -39.79 22.20 -8.04
N HIS A 322 -39.38 21.01 -7.58
CA HIS A 322 -38.01 20.74 -7.15
C HIS A 322 -36.97 20.89 -8.27
N ALA A 323 -37.36 20.66 -9.53
CA ALA A 323 -36.47 20.77 -10.68
C ALA A 323 -35.87 22.17 -10.87
N LYS A 324 -36.46 23.22 -10.27
CA LYS A 324 -35.92 24.60 -10.31
C LYS A 324 -35.11 24.97 -9.06
N ASN A 325 -35.12 24.14 -8.01
CA ASN A 325 -34.50 24.48 -6.73
C ASN A 325 -32.98 24.61 -6.81
N TYR A 326 -32.32 24.03 -7.82
CA TYR A 326 -30.89 24.24 -8.05
C TYR A 326 -30.51 25.71 -8.28
N GLN A 327 -31.48 26.56 -8.65
CA GLN A 327 -31.30 28.00 -8.84
C GLN A 327 -31.37 28.78 -7.53
N VAL A 328 -31.87 28.18 -6.45
CA VAL A 328 -31.99 28.83 -5.14
C VAL A 328 -30.62 28.84 -4.47
N GLU A 329 -30.17 30.03 -4.05
CA GLU A 329 -28.89 30.18 -3.36
C GLU A 329 -28.84 29.32 -2.08
N GLY A 330 -27.73 28.59 -1.89
CA GLY A 330 -27.55 27.70 -0.75
C GLY A 330 -28.34 26.38 -0.83
N TYR A 331 -29.03 26.10 -1.94
CA TYR A 331 -29.71 24.83 -2.12
C TYR A 331 -28.72 23.65 -2.10
N VAL A 332 -29.02 22.66 -1.25
CA VAL A 332 -28.30 21.39 -1.19
C VAL A 332 -29.24 20.30 -1.69
N PRO A 333 -28.91 19.60 -2.79
CA PRO A 333 -29.74 18.52 -3.29
C PRO A 333 -30.01 17.43 -2.24
N PRO A 334 -31.24 16.90 -2.15
CA PRO A 334 -31.58 15.86 -1.19
C PRO A 334 -30.82 14.58 -1.48
N LYS A 335 -30.58 13.79 -0.43
CA LYS A 335 -29.82 12.55 -0.47
C LYS A 335 -30.65 11.39 0.08
N ARG A 336 -30.66 10.26 -0.62
CA ARG A 336 -31.33 9.02 -0.20
C ARG A 336 -30.32 7.91 0.09
N PRO A 337 -30.63 6.97 1.01
CA PRO A 337 -29.82 5.76 1.19
C PRO A 337 -29.70 4.98 -0.12
N TYR A 338 -28.56 4.32 -0.34
CA TYR A 338 -28.30 3.57 -1.57
C TYR A 338 -27.50 2.29 -1.31
N SER A 339 -27.72 1.25 -2.12
CA SER A 339 -27.11 -0.06 -1.95
C SER A 339 -25.60 -0.03 -2.22
N PHE A 340 -24.82 -0.71 -1.38
CA PHE A 340 -23.37 -0.83 -1.58
C PHE A 340 -23.05 -1.63 -2.84
N THR A 341 -23.71 -2.77 -3.05
CA THR A 341 -23.55 -3.58 -4.26
C THR A 341 -23.90 -2.79 -5.53
N ALA A 342 -25.01 -2.04 -5.50
CA ALA A 342 -25.38 -1.18 -6.63
C ALA A 342 -24.33 -0.10 -6.91
N LEU A 343 -23.78 0.52 -5.86
CA LEU A 343 -22.70 1.50 -6.00
C LEU A 343 -21.45 0.88 -6.63
N LEU A 344 -21.07 -0.35 -6.25
CA LEU A 344 -19.93 -1.04 -6.86
C LEU A 344 -20.16 -1.26 -8.36
N ASP A 345 -21.36 -1.70 -8.74
CA ASP A 345 -21.71 -1.86 -10.15
C ASP A 345 -21.67 -0.52 -10.89
N ASP A 346 -22.14 0.57 -10.26
CA ASP A 346 -22.12 1.92 -10.86
C ASP A 346 -20.70 2.43 -11.05
N ILE A 347 -19.77 2.10 -10.15
CA ILE A 347 -18.34 2.40 -10.31
C ILE A 347 -17.79 1.66 -11.54
N LEU A 348 -18.14 0.39 -11.72
CA LEU A 348 -17.71 -0.36 -12.91
C LEU A 348 -18.32 0.21 -14.19
N ALA A 349 -19.62 0.55 -14.18
CA ALA A 349 -20.30 1.16 -15.33
C ALA A 349 -19.70 2.52 -15.69
N PHE A 350 -19.43 3.38 -14.69
CA PHE A 350 -18.74 4.65 -14.90
C PHE A 350 -17.35 4.43 -15.51
N ALA A 351 -16.57 3.49 -14.96
CA ALA A 351 -15.24 3.17 -15.47
C ALA A 351 -15.28 2.68 -16.94
N VAL A 352 -16.32 1.94 -17.33
CA VAL A 352 -16.51 1.49 -18.70
C VAL A 352 -16.75 2.64 -19.67
N LEU A 353 -17.47 3.69 -19.25
CA LEU A 353 -17.74 4.85 -20.08
C LEU A 353 -16.57 5.85 -20.11
N ALA A 354 -15.82 5.96 -19.02
CA ALA A 354 -14.83 7.02 -18.85
C ALA A 354 -13.40 6.60 -19.19
N LEU A 355 -13.01 5.33 -18.96
CA LEU A 355 -11.64 4.85 -19.17
C LEU A 355 -11.34 4.60 -20.64
N VAL A 356 -10.17 5.08 -21.08
CA VAL A 356 -9.58 4.70 -22.37
C VAL A 356 -9.24 3.21 -22.37
N PRO A 357 -9.19 2.53 -23.54
CA PRO A 357 -8.76 1.13 -23.61
C PRO A 357 -7.38 0.93 -22.97
N GLY A 358 -7.25 -0.05 -22.08
CA GLY A 358 -6.04 -0.28 -21.30
C GLY A 358 -5.91 0.57 -20.01
N GLY A 359 -6.72 1.63 -19.87
CA GLY A 359 -6.83 2.40 -18.63
C GLY A 359 -7.30 1.54 -17.46
N ARG A 360 -6.98 1.95 -16.23
CA ARG A 360 -7.24 1.13 -15.03
C ARG A 360 -8.17 1.79 -14.02
N LEU A 361 -9.07 0.99 -13.47
CA LEU A 361 -9.80 1.30 -12.24
C LEU A 361 -9.12 0.55 -11.09
N SER A 362 -8.76 1.25 -10.02
CA SER A 362 -8.30 0.66 -8.76
C SER A 362 -9.22 1.12 -7.62
N MET A 363 -10.03 0.20 -7.11
CA MET A 363 -11.09 0.47 -6.14
C MET A 363 -10.90 -0.37 -4.89
N TRP A 364 -10.97 0.27 -3.72
CA TRP A 364 -10.97 -0.41 -2.43
C TRP A 364 -12.37 -0.93 -2.06
N MET A 365 -12.44 -2.12 -1.47
CA MET A 365 -13.68 -2.78 -1.06
C MET A 365 -13.49 -3.46 0.31
N PRO A 366 -14.44 -3.35 1.25
CA PRO A 366 -14.34 -4.01 2.56
C PRO A 366 -14.59 -5.51 2.43
N THR A 367 -14.20 -6.27 3.45
CA THR A 367 -14.46 -7.70 3.61
C THR A 367 -14.51 -8.02 5.10
N ALA A 368 -15.47 -8.81 5.55
CA ALA A 368 -15.49 -9.35 6.90
C ALA A 368 -14.69 -10.66 6.93
N ASN A 369 -13.77 -10.84 7.89
CA ASN A 369 -12.92 -12.04 7.94
C ASN A 369 -13.61 -13.22 8.66
N ASP A 370 -14.51 -12.95 9.61
CA ASP A 370 -14.91 -13.95 10.62
C ASP A 370 -16.12 -14.82 10.24
N ALA A 371 -16.71 -14.67 9.03
CA ALA A 371 -18.00 -15.30 8.72
C ALA A 371 -18.08 -16.12 7.41
N ASP A 372 -16.97 -16.39 6.72
CA ASP A 372 -16.98 -17.04 5.38
C ASP A 372 -17.91 -16.36 4.34
N VAL A 373 -18.33 -15.12 4.59
CA VAL A 373 -19.10 -14.31 3.64
C VAL A 373 -18.14 -13.35 2.95
N GLU A 374 -17.36 -13.86 2.02
CA GLU A 374 -16.65 -13.00 1.08
C GLU A 374 -17.68 -12.24 0.23
N LEU A 375 -17.62 -10.90 0.25
CA LEU A 375 -18.38 -10.11 -0.72
C LEU A 375 -17.94 -10.50 -2.13
N ILE A 376 -18.91 -10.84 -2.97
CA ILE A 376 -18.67 -11.19 -4.38
C ILE A 376 -17.93 -10.02 -5.04
N ILE A 377 -16.82 -10.34 -5.69
CA ILE A 377 -16.06 -9.37 -6.47
C ILE A 377 -16.96 -8.88 -7.61
N PRO A 378 -17.26 -7.58 -7.71
CA PRO A 378 -18.11 -7.05 -8.78
C PRO A 378 -17.42 -7.27 -10.13
N SER A 379 -18.20 -7.50 -11.17
CA SER A 379 -17.64 -7.77 -12.50
C SER A 379 -18.44 -7.09 -13.60
N HIS A 380 -17.74 -6.74 -14.68
CA HIS A 380 -18.34 -6.15 -15.86
C HIS A 380 -17.65 -6.74 -17.11
N PRO A 381 -18.38 -7.20 -18.16
CA PRO A 381 -17.78 -7.85 -19.33
C PRO A 381 -16.69 -7.02 -20.03
N SER A 382 -16.87 -5.70 -20.08
CA SER A 382 -15.89 -4.76 -20.66
C SER A 382 -14.68 -4.44 -19.78
N LEU A 383 -14.56 -5.06 -18.60
CA LEU A 383 -13.44 -4.90 -17.68
C LEU A 383 -12.77 -6.25 -17.42
N GLU A 384 -11.45 -6.26 -17.31
CA GLU A 384 -10.66 -7.42 -16.91
C GLU A 384 -10.12 -7.19 -15.50
N LEU A 385 -10.46 -8.06 -14.55
CA LEU A 385 -9.85 -8.03 -13.22
C LEU A 385 -8.37 -8.44 -13.33
N ARG A 386 -7.46 -7.53 -12.99
CA ARG A 386 -6.00 -7.72 -13.09
C ARG A 386 -5.37 -8.16 -11.78
N SER A 387 -5.87 -7.65 -10.64
CA SER A 387 -5.34 -8.01 -9.34
C SER A 387 -6.37 -7.80 -8.23
N VAL A 388 -6.23 -8.64 -7.19
CA VAL A 388 -6.95 -8.53 -5.92
C VAL A 388 -5.89 -8.52 -4.83
N CYS A 389 -5.68 -7.36 -4.21
CA CYS A 389 -4.68 -7.21 -3.16
C CYS A 389 -5.37 -7.03 -1.81
N VAL A 390 -5.08 -7.90 -0.85
CA VAL A 390 -5.73 -7.95 0.46
C VAL A 390 -4.88 -7.22 1.49
N GLN A 391 -5.48 -6.23 2.15
CA GLN A 391 -4.99 -5.70 3.41
C GLN A 391 -5.82 -6.30 4.55
N ALA A 392 -5.20 -7.21 5.30
CA ALA A 392 -5.79 -7.79 6.49
C ALA A 392 -5.65 -6.84 7.69
N PHE A 393 -6.75 -6.69 8.43
CA PHE A 393 -6.77 -6.30 9.84
C PHE A 393 -7.26 -7.51 10.64
N ASN A 394 -7.28 -7.43 11.97
CA ASN A 394 -7.62 -8.56 12.82
C ASN A 394 -8.97 -9.22 12.42
N LYS A 395 -10.08 -8.46 12.48
CA LYS A 395 -11.44 -9.00 12.26
C LYS A 395 -12.06 -8.70 10.89
N TRP A 396 -11.39 -7.84 10.13
CA TRP A 396 -11.86 -7.43 8.81
C TRP A 396 -10.68 -7.22 7.90
N SER A 397 -10.91 -7.26 6.60
CA SER A 397 -9.93 -6.92 5.61
C SER A 397 -10.53 -5.95 4.61
N ARG A 398 -9.69 -5.34 3.80
CA ARG A 398 -10.13 -4.67 2.60
C ARG A 398 -9.29 -5.10 1.44
N ARG A 399 -9.92 -5.19 0.27
CA ARG A 399 -9.32 -5.62 -0.98
C ARG A 399 -9.17 -4.40 -1.87
N LEU A 400 -8.00 -4.22 -2.46
CA LEU A 400 -7.82 -3.38 -3.63
C LEU A 400 -8.11 -4.23 -4.86
N LEU A 401 -9.17 -3.89 -5.57
CA LEU A 401 -9.55 -4.52 -6.84
C LEU A 401 -9.07 -3.62 -7.98
N THR A 402 -8.25 -4.17 -8.86
CA THR A 402 -7.78 -3.43 -10.04
C THR A 402 -8.30 -4.07 -11.31
N TYR A 403 -8.95 -3.26 -12.14
CA TYR A 403 -9.49 -3.65 -13.44
C TYR A 403 -8.78 -2.91 -14.56
N ARG A 404 -8.61 -3.57 -15.70
CA ARG A 404 -8.20 -2.97 -16.97
C ARG A 404 -9.42 -2.84 -17.87
N LYS A 405 -9.61 -1.68 -18.49
CA LYS A 405 -10.59 -1.51 -19.57
C LYS A 405 -10.18 -2.36 -20.78
N ARG A 406 -11.05 -3.28 -21.19
CA ARG A 406 -10.86 -4.08 -22.40
C ARG A 406 -10.98 -3.21 -23.65
N ARG A 407 -10.24 -3.56 -24.70
CA ARG A 407 -10.44 -3.01 -26.05
C ARG A 407 -11.76 -3.53 -26.59
N ALA A 408 -12.39 -2.80 -27.51
CA ALA A 408 -13.67 -3.20 -28.10
C ALA A 408 -13.63 -4.63 -28.69
N SER A 409 -12.52 -5.01 -29.32
CA SER A 409 -12.31 -6.35 -29.87
C SER A 409 -12.26 -7.49 -28.84
N GLU A 410 -12.06 -7.18 -27.56
CA GLU A 410 -11.98 -8.15 -26.46
C GLU A 410 -13.31 -8.26 -25.69
N VAL A 411 -14.32 -7.43 -26.02
CA VAL A 411 -15.58 -7.38 -25.30
C VAL A 411 -16.58 -8.36 -25.90
N ASN A 412 -17.19 -9.19 -25.04
CA ASN A 412 -18.34 -10.01 -25.43
C ASN A 412 -19.62 -9.15 -25.37
N GLU A 413 -20.14 -8.77 -26.53
CA GLU A 413 -21.35 -7.93 -26.64
C GLU A 413 -22.61 -8.59 -26.06
N GLU A 414 -22.77 -9.91 -26.21
CA GLU A 414 -23.92 -10.64 -25.66
C GLU A 414 -23.91 -10.60 -24.13
N ALA A 415 -22.73 -10.76 -23.53
CA ALA A 415 -22.57 -10.66 -22.08
C ALA A 415 -22.88 -9.25 -21.55
N VAL A 416 -22.57 -8.19 -22.33
CA VAL A 416 -22.92 -6.82 -21.98
C VAL A 416 -24.44 -6.64 -22.01
N ARG A 417 -25.12 -7.07 -23.08
CA ARG A 417 -26.59 -6.98 -23.20
C ARG A 417 -27.29 -7.72 -22.06
N ALA A 418 -26.85 -8.93 -21.75
CA ALA A 418 -27.40 -9.71 -20.64
C ALA A 418 -27.20 -9.02 -19.28
N LEU A 419 -26.07 -8.33 -19.08
CA LEU A 419 -25.84 -7.54 -17.86
C LEU A 419 -26.79 -6.33 -17.78
N GLU A 420 -26.97 -5.60 -18.88
CA GLU A 420 -27.89 -4.46 -18.96
C GLU A 420 -29.34 -4.86 -18.71
N GLU A 421 -29.78 -6.01 -19.25
CA GLU A 421 -31.11 -6.57 -19.00
C GLU A 421 -31.30 -6.88 -17.51
N ARG A 422 -30.35 -7.59 -16.87
CA ARG A 422 -30.39 -7.84 -15.42
C ARG A 422 -30.44 -6.53 -14.62
N ARG A 423 -29.65 -5.53 -15.00
CA ARG A 423 -29.62 -4.22 -14.32
C ARG A 423 -30.98 -3.51 -14.35
N ARG A 424 -31.67 -3.53 -15.50
CA ARG A 424 -33.01 -2.94 -15.65
C ARG A 424 -34.04 -3.64 -14.77
N GLU A 425 -33.94 -4.95 -14.59
CA GLU A 425 -34.77 -5.70 -13.65
C GLU A 425 -34.48 -5.31 -12.19
N TYR A 426 -33.21 -5.10 -11.82
CA TYR A 426 -32.81 -4.63 -10.49
C TYR A 426 -33.34 -3.21 -10.18
N GLU A 427 -33.33 -2.29 -11.14
CA GLU A 427 -33.82 -0.91 -10.96
C GLU A 427 -35.34 -0.82 -10.72
N GLN A 428 -36.10 -1.81 -11.20
CA GLN A 428 -37.54 -1.93 -10.95
C GLN A 428 -37.85 -2.58 -9.59
N GLY A 429 -36.88 -3.24 -8.96
CA GLY A 429 -37.00 -3.92 -7.67
C GLY A 429 -36.55 -3.06 -6.48
N THR A 430 -37.48 -2.66 -5.62
CA THR A 430 -37.17 -1.91 -4.39
C THR A 430 -36.43 -2.77 -3.37
N ARG A 431 -35.10 -2.70 -3.27
CA ARG A 431 -34.39 -3.31 -2.11
C ARG A 431 -33.30 -2.43 -1.50
N ALA A 432 -33.67 -1.83 -0.38
CA ALA A 432 -32.75 -1.34 0.66
C ALA A 432 -32.32 -2.47 1.64
N SER A 433 -32.74 -3.73 1.39
CA SER A 433 -32.58 -4.86 2.32
C SER A 433 -31.15 -5.40 2.42
N ASP A 434 -30.35 -5.31 1.36
CA ASP A 434 -29.05 -6.00 1.29
C ASP A 434 -27.99 -5.33 2.18
N LEU A 435 -28.17 -4.03 2.47
CA LEU A 435 -27.41 -3.30 3.49
C LEU A 435 -27.64 -3.82 4.90
N ASN A 436 -28.84 -4.34 5.20
CA ASN A 436 -29.12 -4.84 6.54
C ASN A 436 -28.41 -6.16 6.79
N ASP A 437 -28.22 -7.01 5.78
CA ASP A 437 -27.52 -8.29 5.94
C ASP A 437 -26.00 -8.13 6.07
N PHE A 438 -25.37 -7.31 5.21
CA PHE A 438 -23.93 -7.03 5.36
C PHE A 438 -23.64 -6.26 6.65
N ARG A 439 -24.41 -5.20 6.97
CA ARG A 439 -24.23 -4.47 8.24
C ARG A 439 -24.44 -5.38 9.44
N ARG A 440 -25.53 -6.15 9.48
CA ARG A 440 -25.83 -7.08 10.57
C ARG A 440 -24.69 -8.06 10.77
N LYS A 441 -24.20 -8.72 9.72
CA LYS A 441 -23.11 -9.71 9.81
C LYS A 441 -21.74 -9.09 10.13
N TYR A 442 -21.42 -7.94 9.53
CA TYR A 442 -20.19 -7.20 9.85
C TYR A 442 -20.18 -6.77 11.33
N PHE A 443 -21.31 -6.30 11.87
CA PHE A 443 -21.44 -5.94 13.27
C PHE A 443 -21.68 -7.13 14.21
N GLU A 444 -22.18 -8.28 13.74
CA GLU A 444 -22.29 -9.52 14.51
C GLU A 444 -20.90 -9.97 14.99
N GLY A 445 -19.88 -9.95 14.13
CA GLY A 445 -18.50 -10.24 14.55
C GLY A 445 -17.93 -9.25 15.59
N PHE A 446 -18.43 -8.02 15.64
CA PHE A 446 -18.11 -7.07 16.72
C PHE A 446 -18.91 -7.35 18.00
N ARG A 447 -20.18 -7.74 17.87
CA ARG A 447 -21.07 -8.09 19.00
C ARG A 447 -20.63 -9.37 19.70
N GLU A 448 -20.29 -10.43 18.96
CA GLU A 448 -19.76 -11.68 19.53
C GLU A 448 -18.52 -11.42 20.38
N PHE A 449 -17.66 -10.50 19.97
CA PHE A 449 -16.50 -10.09 20.77
C PHE A 449 -16.87 -9.26 21.99
N GLU A 450 -17.79 -8.30 21.87
CA GLU A 450 -18.30 -7.57 23.04
C GLU A 450 -18.97 -8.51 24.05
N ASP A 451 -19.68 -9.52 23.56
CA ASP A 451 -20.37 -10.49 24.40
C ASP A 451 -19.39 -11.47 25.04
N MET A 452 -18.35 -11.91 24.32
CA MET A 452 -17.19 -12.62 24.90
C MET A 452 -16.48 -11.77 25.96
N LYS A 453 -16.31 -10.47 25.72
CA LYS A 453 -15.68 -9.55 26.68
C LYS A 453 -16.54 -9.40 27.92
N LYS A 454 -17.86 -9.23 27.76
CA LYS A 454 -18.82 -9.22 28.86
C LYS A 454 -18.84 -10.55 29.62
N GLU A 455 -18.73 -11.68 28.92
CA GLU A 455 -18.71 -13.01 29.51
C GLU A 455 -17.40 -13.26 30.27
N PHE A 456 -16.26 -12.82 29.73
CA PHE A 456 -14.97 -12.83 30.42
C PHE A 456 -14.99 -11.98 31.69
N ILE A 457 -15.51 -10.75 31.62
CA ILE A 457 -15.71 -9.88 32.80
C ILE A 457 -16.63 -10.57 33.80
N ARG A 458 -17.73 -11.15 33.34
CA ARG A 458 -18.70 -11.87 34.20
C ARG A 458 -18.08 -13.09 34.89
N MET A 459 -17.27 -13.88 34.19
CA MET A 459 -16.55 -15.03 34.76
C MET A 459 -15.55 -14.58 35.83
N LYS A 460 -14.81 -13.50 35.57
CA LYS A 460 -13.82 -12.95 36.50
C LYS A 460 -14.46 -12.34 37.74
N VAL A 461 -15.58 -11.62 37.57
CA VAL A 461 -16.41 -11.14 38.68
C VAL A 461 -17.00 -12.30 39.48
N GLY A 462 -17.46 -13.35 38.81
CA GLY A 462 -17.90 -14.60 39.45
C GLY A 462 -16.81 -15.33 40.23
N ALA A 463 -15.54 -15.14 39.85
CA ALA A 463 -14.36 -15.64 40.56
C ALA A 463 -13.85 -14.71 41.68
N GLY A 464 -14.60 -13.65 42.00
CA GLY A 464 -14.31 -12.74 43.12
C GLY A 464 -13.44 -11.52 42.78
N ILE A 465 -13.16 -11.26 41.49
CA ILE A 465 -12.42 -10.08 41.05
C ILE A 465 -13.36 -8.88 40.94
N ARG A 466 -12.90 -7.68 41.33
CA ARG A 466 -13.73 -6.47 41.24
C ARG A 466 -14.00 -6.14 39.78
N GLN A 467 -15.22 -5.69 39.48
CA GLN A 467 -15.68 -5.43 38.11
C GLN A 467 -14.80 -4.42 37.35
N GLU A 468 -14.28 -3.40 38.05
CA GLU A 468 -13.35 -2.42 37.48
C GLU A 468 -12.00 -3.05 37.08
N GLU A 469 -11.50 -4.00 37.87
CA GLU A 469 -10.25 -4.74 37.57
C GLU A 469 -10.45 -5.76 36.45
N ALA A 470 -11.59 -6.47 36.44
CA ALA A 470 -11.96 -7.40 35.38
C ALA A 470 -12.19 -6.68 34.04
N SER A 471 -12.77 -5.48 34.05
CA SER A 471 -12.94 -4.65 32.86
C SER A 471 -11.58 -4.14 32.35
N ALA A 472 -10.72 -3.64 33.24
CA ALA A 472 -9.38 -3.20 32.87
C ALA A 472 -8.52 -4.34 32.30
N GLU A 473 -8.63 -5.56 32.83
CA GLU A 473 -7.95 -6.76 32.31
C GLU A 473 -8.49 -7.18 30.93
N ALA A 474 -9.81 -7.07 30.72
CA ALA A 474 -10.44 -7.31 29.43
C ALA A 474 -10.05 -6.26 28.37
N ASP A 475 -9.87 -5.01 28.78
CA ASP A 475 -9.35 -3.91 27.94
C ASP A 475 -7.85 -4.10 27.65
N LEU A 476 -7.07 -4.63 28.60
CA LEU A 476 -5.65 -4.97 28.43
C LEU A 476 -5.42 -6.16 27.49
N LEU A 477 -6.36 -7.11 27.37
CA LEU A 477 -6.36 -8.18 26.36
C LEU A 477 -6.56 -7.63 24.92
N GLU A 478 -7.35 -6.56 24.80
CA GLU A 478 -7.54 -5.81 23.54
C GLU A 478 -6.25 -5.06 23.15
N GLU A 479 -5.58 -4.46 24.14
CA GLU A 479 -4.30 -3.79 23.92
C GLU A 479 -3.13 -4.76 23.73
N THR A 480 -3.08 -5.95 24.35
CA THR A 480 -1.89 -6.82 24.29
C THR A 480 -1.65 -7.51 22.95
N GLN A 481 -2.67 -7.66 22.08
CA GLN A 481 -2.45 -8.08 20.68
C GLN A 481 -2.05 -6.92 19.74
N ALA A 482 -2.38 -5.66 20.07
CA ALA A 482 -1.92 -4.48 19.33
C ALA A 482 -0.57 -3.93 19.83
N SER A 483 -0.30 -4.08 21.13
CA SER A 483 0.86 -3.59 21.89
C SER A 483 2.06 -4.54 21.83
N ALA A 484 1.94 -5.73 21.24
CA ALA A 484 3.10 -6.59 20.97
C ALA A 484 4.15 -5.88 20.07
N ARG A 485 3.73 -4.94 19.20
CA ARG A 485 4.64 -4.07 18.45
C ARG A 485 5.21 -2.91 19.26
N GLU A 486 4.40 -2.26 20.10
CA GLU A 486 4.85 -1.11 20.91
C GLU A 486 5.71 -1.53 22.11
N LYS A 487 5.49 -2.71 22.71
CA LYS A 487 6.39 -3.29 23.73
C LYS A 487 7.70 -3.77 23.12
N VAL A 488 7.70 -4.22 21.87
CA VAL A 488 8.94 -4.51 21.12
C VAL A 488 9.69 -3.23 20.77
N ASP A 489 9.00 -2.14 20.43
CA ASP A 489 9.64 -0.85 20.15
C ASP A 489 10.09 -0.11 21.43
N ALA A 490 9.37 -0.25 22.54
CA ALA A 490 9.78 0.23 23.87
C ALA A 490 10.96 -0.58 24.43
N ALA A 491 10.98 -1.91 24.20
CA ALA A 491 12.13 -2.75 24.52
C ALA A 491 13.34 -2.40 23.63
N LYS A 492 13.14 -2.09 22.34
CA LYS A 492 14.21 -1.59 21.45
C LYS A 492 14.74 -0.22 21.87
N GLN A 493 13.88 0.67 22.38
CA GLN A 493 14.30 1.98 22.91
C GLN A 493 15.04 1.84 24.26
N GLN A 494 14.66 0.89 25.12
CA GLN A 494 15.41 0.57 26.34
C GLN A 494 16.76 -0.10 26.02
N VAL A 495 16.84 -0.94 24.98
CA VAL A 495 18.10 -1.51 24.48
C VAL A 495 18.99 -0.45 23.81
N GLN A 496 18.41 0.54 23.11
CA GLN A 496 19.14 1.71 22.57
C GLN A 496 19.60 2.69 23.66
N ALA A 497 18.87 2.82 24.77
CA ALA A 497 19.30 3.58 25.93
C ALA A 497 20.42 2.86 26.70
N ALA A 498 20.41 1.52 26.75
CA ALA A 498 21.48 0.71 27.33
C ALA A 498 22.78 0.75 26.50
N THR A 499 22.69 0.86 25.16
CA THR A 499 23.88 1.01 24.28
C THR A 499 24.51 2.41 24.36
N LYS A 500 23.76 3.45 24.74
CA LYS A 500 24.34 4.76 25.10
C LYS A 500 25.11 4.73 26.42
N THR A 501 24.79 3.78 27.31
CA THR A 501 25.57 3.54 28.53
C THR A 501 26.88 2.79 28.25
N GLU A 502 26.97 2.06 27.13
CA GLU A 502 28.22 1.43 26.65
C GLU A 502 29.17 2.44 25.98
N GLU A 503 28.66 3.49 25.32
CA GLU A 503 29.51 4.61 24.85
C GLU A 503 30.11 5.41 26.04
N SER A 504 29.43 5.45 27.18
CA SER A 504 30.00 5.97 28.44
C SER A 504 31.01 5.01 29.10
N ALA A 505 30.99 3.72 28.76
CA ALA A 505 31.95 2.73 29.24
C ALA A 505 33.26 2.76 28.41
N ALA A 506 33.17 3.11 27.13
CA ALA A 506 34.34 3.34 26.27
C ALA A 506 35.18 4.56 26.73
N ALA A 507 34.52 5.65 27.15
CA ALA A 507 35.21 6.82 27.71
C ALA A 507 35.85 6.54 29.10
N LYS A 508 35.21 5.69 29.92
CA LYS A 508 35.78 5.25 31.21
C LYS A 508 36.91 4.23 31.07
N ALA A 509 36.90 3.42 30.02
CA ALA A 509 37.98 2.47 29.71
C ALA A 509 39.24 3.18 29.19
N GLU A 510 39.08 4.31 28.49
CA GLU A 510 40.18 5.17 28.04
C GLU A 510 40.78 5.97 29.23
N GLU A 511 39.94 6.43 30.17
CA GLU A 511 40.38 7.07 31.43
C GLU A 511 41.09 6.09 32.40
N LEU A 512 40.65 4.82 32.46
CA LEU A 512 41.35 3.78 33.22
C LEU A 512 42.69 3.37 32.57
N ASN A 513 42.75 3.30 31.22
CA ASN A 513 43.99 2.98 30.50
C ASN A 513 45.06 4.08 30.61
N GLU A 514 44.67 5.35 30.71
CA GLU A 514 45.58 6.47 30.98
C GLU A 514 46.10 6.43 32.44
N ARG A 515 45.24 6.09 33.42
CA ARG A 515 45.66 5.94 34.83
C ARG A 515 46.68 4.83 35.05
N PHE A 516 46.56 3.70 34.35
CA PHE A 516 47.52 2.58 34.46
C PHE A 516 48.85 2.79 33.71
N LYS A 517 48.93 3.78 32.79
CA LYS A 517 50.19 4.14 32.12
C LYS A 517 51.08 5.06 32.94
N VAL A 518 50.55 5.71 33.99
CA VAL A 518 51.34 6.61 34.86
C VAL A 518 51.98 5.87 36.04
N GLU A 519 51.45 4.72 36.46
CA GLU A 519 52.01 3.91 37.57
C GLU A 519 53.05 2.87 37.16
N SER A 520 53.41 2.78 35.87
CA SER A 520 54.48 1.90 35.36
C SER A 520 55.74 2.65 34.93
N SER A 521 55.90 3.90 35.38
CA SER A 521 57.10 4.71 35.14
C SER A 521 57.49 5.54 36.36
N ILE A 522 57.71 4.85 37.49
CA ILE A 522 58.63 5.27 38.56
C ILE A 522 59.54 4.08 38.88
#